data_AF-A0A950XVJ4-F1
#
_entry.id   AF-A0A950XVJ4-F1
#
_cell.length_a   1.000
_cell.length_b   1.000
_cell.length_c   1.000
_cell.angle_alpha   90.00
_cell.angle_beta   90.00
_cell.angle_gamma   90.00
#
_symmetry.space_group_name_H-M   'P 1'
#
loop_
_entity.id
_entity.type
_entity.pdbx_description
1 polymer ?
#
loop_
_entity_poly.entity_id
_entity_poly.type
_entity_poly.pdbx_seq_one_letter_code
_entity_poly.pdbx_strand_id
1 'polypeptide(L)'
;MRRHDSKLFPPARIKKSSTMVPFRERFRMAWELTWPLAVLDLAFILTIHGVLAVQTETLDSVWAVVGFFVVSPWVVRRALARTYDKTRIVVIANGEDRSRLTYQQSLKIMWLLAWRSTVLALAALLAFSALLKLAGVRTRDLPALGPLLNALGLSFVDALTSLLFFPVLIPGMVRKKFRDFNLELRSTMRSITRK
;
A
#
# COMPACT_ATOMS: atom_id res chain seq x y z
N MET A 1 42.48 43.47 -8.36
CA MET A 1 42.25 42.70 -7.11
C MET A 1 41.18 41.65 -7.37
N ARG A 2 41.32 40.47 -6.74
CA ARG A 2 40.85 39.14 -7.20
C ARG A 2 39.32 39.00 -7.36
N ARG A 3 38.93 38.43 -8.51
CA ARG A 3 37.64 37.75 -8.71
C ARG A 3 37.59 36.55 -7.75
N HIS A 4 36.55 36.51 -6.92
CA HIS A 4 36.24 35.32 -6.13
C HIS A 4 35.47 34.35 -7.03
N ASP A 5 36.21 33.39 -7.60
CA ASP A 5 35.65 32.22 -8.25
C ASP A 5 35.00 31.33 -7.19
N SER A 6 33.71 31.58 -6.91
CA SER A 6 32.86 30.63 -6.21
C SER A 6 32.65 29.45 -7.14
N LYS A 7 33.48 28.42 -6.97
CA LYS A 7 33.37 27.11 -7.61
C LYS A 7 31.92 26.65 -7.55
N LEU A 8 31.23 26.71 -8.71
CA LEU A 8 30.01 25.98 -8.96
C LEU A 8 30.31 24.50 -8.72
N PHE A 9 29.95 23.99 -7.55
CA PHE A 9 29.74 22.56 -7.43
C PHE A 9 28.55 22.23 -8.32
N PRO A 10 28.70 21.40 -9.37
CA PRO A 10 27.55 20.92 -10.08
C PRO A 10 26.65 20.18 -9.07
N PRO A 11 25.32 20.37 -9.08
CA PRO A 11 24.45 19.57 -8.25
C PRO A 11 24.74 18.11 -8.60
N ALA A 12 25.06 17.31 -7.57
CA ALA A 12 25.34 15.90 -7.71
C ALA A 12 24.24 15.30 -8.58
N ARG A 13 24.60 14.91 -9.81
CA ARG A 13 23.67 14.30 -10.75
C ARG A 13 23.30 12.95 -10.14
N ILE A 14 22.22 12.92 -9.36
CA ILE A 14 21.64 11.70 -8.82
C ILE A 14 21.33 10.84 -10.04
N LYS A 15 22.16 9.83 -10.30
CA LYS A 15 21.85 8.81 -11.30
C LYS A 15 20.50 8.24 -10.88
N LYS A 16 19.46 8.49 -11.68
CA LYS A 16 18.22 7.70 -11.65
C LYS A 16 18.63 6.27 -11.97
N SER A 17 19.01 5.50 -10.96
CA SER A 17 19.14 4.06 -11.11
C SER A 17 17.71 3.56 -11.32
N SER A 18 17.38 3.27 -12.59
CA SER A 18 16.14 2.60 -12.99
C SER A 18 16.10 1.14 -12.52
N THR A 19 16.70 0.84 -11.38
CA THR A 19 16.71 -0.47 -10.76
C THR A 19 15.30 -0.74 -10.25
N MET A 20 14.59 -1.58 -11.00
CA MET A 20 13.35 -2.20 -10.54
C MET A 20 13.59 -2.80 -9.16
N VAL A 21 12.72 -2.48 -8.20
CA VAL A 21 12.73 -3.11 -6.87
C VAL A 21 12.65 -4.63 -7.05
N PRO A 22 13.51 -5.45 -6.45
CA PRO A 22 13.38 -6.91 -6.49
C PRO A 22 11.99 -7.37 -5.99
N PHE A 23 11.45 -8.45 -6.54
CA PHE A 23 10.11 -8.93 -6.16
C PHE A 23 9.99 -9.20 -4.64
N ARG A 24 11.04 -9.76 -4.03
CA ARG A 24 11.12 -9.97 -2.57
C ARG A 24 10.94 -8.68 -1.76
N GLU A 25 11.55 -7.58 -2.21
CA GLU A 25 11.39 -6.27 -1.57
C GLU A 25 9.98 -5.71 -1.77
N ARG A 26 9.39 -5.90 -2.97
CA ARG A 26 7.99 -5.51 -3.22
C ARG A 26 7.03 -6.30 -2.35
N PHE A 27 7.26 -7.59 -2.17
CA PHE A 27 6.45 -8.43 -1.28
C PHE A 27 6.59 -8.00 0.17
N ARG A 28 7.81 -7.66 0.61
CA ARG A 28 8.03 -7.11 1.95
C ARG A 28 7.33 -5.77 2.14
N MET A 29 7.36 -4.87 1.16
CA MET A 29 6.62 -3.61 1.18
C MET A 29 5.11 -3.85 1.22
N ALA A 30 4.60 -4.80 0.43
CA ALA A 30 3.19 -5.18 0.42
C ALA A 30 2.77 -5.72 1.79
N TRP A 31 3.57 -6.62 2.38
CA TRP A 31 3.33 -7.12 3.73
C TRP A 31 3.20 -5.98 4.73
N GLU A 32 4.14 -5.03 4.75
CA GLU A 32 4.11 -3.87 5.65
C GLU A 32 2.91 -2.94 5.44
N LEU A 33 2.33 -2.93 4.24
CA LEU A 33 1.11 -2.19 3.93
C LEU A 33 -0.16 -2.95 4.36
N THR A 34 -0.13 -4.28 4.38
CA THR A 34 -1.33 -5.11 4.60
C THR A 34 -1.46 -5.58 6.04
N TRP A 35 -0.38 -6.05 6.68
CA TRP A 35 -0.48 -6.70 8.00
C TRP A 35 -1.06 -5.80 9.10
N PRO A 36 -0.74 -4.49 9.20
CA PRO A 36 -1.30 -3.67 10.27
C PRO A 36 -2.79 -3.44 10.09
N LEU A 37 -3.27 -3.33 8.84
CA LEU A 37 -4.69 -3.22 8.53
C LEU A 37 -5.42 -4.51 8.92
N ALA A 38 -4.90 -5.66 8.46
CA ALA A 38 -5.49 -6.96 8.76
C ALA A 38 -5.58 -7.25 10.27
N VAL A 39 -4.57 -6.86 11.05
CA VAL A 39 -4.61 -7.02 12.52
C VAL A 39 -5.66 -6.12 13.16
N LEU A 40 -5.79 -4.87 12.69
CA LEU A 40 -6.79 -3.94 13.22
C LEU A 40 -8.22 -4.36 12.83
N ASP A 41 -8.42 -4.82 11.60
CA ASP A 41 -9.69 -5.36 11.15
C ASP A 41 -10.07 -6.62 11.94
N LEU A 42 -9.13 -7.53 12.16
CA LEU A 42 -9.35 -8.71 12.99
C LEU A 42 -9.73 -8.34 14.42
N ALA A 43 -9.01 -7.38 15.03
CA ALA A 43 -9.32 -6.92 16.37
C ALA A 43 -10.71 -6.27 16.45
N PHE A 44 -11.09 -5.47 15.46
CA PHE A 44 -12.41 -4.88 15.36
C PHE A 44 -13.49 -5.96 15.23
N ILE A 45 -13.34 -6.89 14.29
CA ILE A 45 -14.30 -7.98 14.03
C ILE A 45 -14.49 -8.86 15.28
N LEU A 46 -13.39 -9.27 15.93
CA LEU A 46 -13.45 -10.08 17.14
C LEU A 46 -14.16 -9.34 18.29
N THR A 47 -13.92 -8.03 18.42
CA THR A 47 -14.54 -7.23 19.48
C THR A 47 -16.03 -7.02 19.22
N ILE A 48 -16.40 -6.57 18.01
CA ILE A 48 -17.77 -6.19 17.67
C ILE A 48 -18.67 -7.41 17.49
N HIS A 49 -18.26 -8.38 16.67
CA HIS A 49 -19.10 -9.53 16.36
C HIS A 49 -18.84 -10.73 17.27
N GLY A 50 -17.64 -10.84 17.84
CA GLY A 50 -17.30 -11.92 18.76
C GLY A 50 -17.72 -11.63 20.20
N VAL A 51 -17.23 -10.54 20.77
CA VAL A 51 -17.46 -10.21 22.20
C VAL A 51 -18.78 -9.48 22.41
N LEU A 52 -19.04 -8.42 21.65
CA LEU A 52 -20.25 -7.61 21.80
C LEU A 52 -21.46 -8.22 21.07
N ALA A 53 -21.25 -9.24 20.23
CA ALA A 53 -22.27 -9.92 19.44
C ALA A 53 -23.18 -8.97 18.64
N VAL A 54 -22.67 -7.80 18.25
CA VAL A 54 -23.43 -6.77 17.54
C VAL A 54 -23.56 -7.17 16.08
N GLN A 55 -24.79 -7.13 15.56
CA GLN A 55 -25.11 -7.50 14.18
C GLN A 55 -25.40 -6.27 13.29
N THR A 56 -25.12 -5.06 13.77
CA THR A 56 -25.47 -3.84 13.05
C THR A 56 -24.43 -3.47 11.99
N GLU A 57 -24.86 -3.38 10.72
CA GLU A 57 -24.05 -2.92 9.58
C GLU A 57 -23.50 -1.49 9.74
N THR A 58 -24.10 -0.69 10.63
CA THR A 58 -23.69 0.69 10.90
C THR A 58 -22.28 0.75 11.46
N LEU A 59 -21.90 -0.16 12.36
CA LEU A 59 -20.55 -0.16 12.95
C LEU A 59 -19.50 -0.56 11.92
N ASP A 60 -19.81 -1.52 11.06
CA ASP A 60 -18.93 -1.94 9.98
C ASP A 60 -18.70 -0.81 8.98
N SER A 61 -19.75 -0.05 8.66
CA SER A 61 -19.67 1.13 7.80
C SER A 61 -18.83 2.24 8.42
N VAL A 62 -19.01 2.52 9.72
CA VAL A 62 -18.21 3.51 10.45
C VAL A 62 -16.75 3.07 10.49
N TRP A 63 -16.47 1.80 10.76
CA TRP A 63 -15.12 1.26 10.77
C TRP A 63 -14.48 1.33 9.38
N ALA A 64 -15.21 1.04 8.31
CA ALA A 64 -14.70 1.17 6.94
C ALA A 64 -14.27 2.63 6.64
N VAL A 65 -15.06 3.62 7.07
CA VAL A 65 -14.71 5.04 6.92
C VAL A 65 -13.47 5.41 7.73
N VAL A 66 -13.43 5.03 9.01
CA VAL A 66 -12.27 5.32 9.88
C VAL A 66 -11.01 4.59 9.41
N GLY A 67 -11.14 3.32 9.02
CA GLY A 67 -10.10 2.50 8.44
C GLY A 67 -9.53 3.13 7.17
N PHE A 68 -10.39 3.68 6.32
CA PHE A 68 -9.97 4.32 5.09
C PHE A 68 -9.26 5.67 5.31
N PHE A 69 -9.82 6.56 6.14
CA PHE A 69 -9.30 7.92 6.28
C PHE A 69 -8.19 8.04 7.33
N VAL A 70 -8.17 7.19 8.35
CA VAL A 70 -7.22 7.31 9.47
C VAL A 70 -6.16 6.22 9.40
N VAL A 71 -6.60 4.95 9.39
CA VAL A 71 -5.70 3.81 9.53
C VAL A 71 -4.86 3.64 8.28
N SER A 72 -5.48 3.63 7.11
CA SER A 72 -4.79 3.35 5.84
C SER A 72 -3.71 4.39 5.51
N PRO A 73 -3.93 5.72 5.63
CA PRO A 73 -2.87 6.71 5.43
C PRO A 73 -1.75 6.57 6.46
N TRP A 74 -2.06 6.23 7.71
CA TRP A 74 -1.04 5.97 8.73
C TRP A 74 -0.17 4.75 8.36
N VAL A 75 -0.78 3.65 7.91
CA VAL A 75 -0.05 2.45 7.45
C VAL A 75 0.83 2.77 6.25
N VAL A 76 0.34 3.53 5.27
CA VAL A 76 1.15 3.97 4.12
C VAL A 76 2.36 4.80 4.58
N ARG A 77 2.18 5.74 5.51
CA ARG A 77 3.32 6.51 6.05
C ARG A 77 4.34 5.61 6.74
N ARG A 78 3.86 4.69 7.57
CA ARG A 78 4.69 3.74 8.31
C ARG A 78 5.50 2.87 7.36
N ALA A 79 4.85 2.28 6.36
CA ALA A 79 5.47 1.38 5.40
C ALA A 79 6.49 2.12 4.52
N LEU A 80 6.17 3.32 4.03
CA LEU A 80 7.06 4.09 3.15
C LEU A 80 8.19 4.79 3.89
N ALA A 81 8.07 5.00 5.20
CA ALA A 81 9.17 5.51 6.03
C ALA A 81 10.29 4.47 6.25
N ARG A 82 10.04 3.17 5.99
CA ARG A 82 11.03 2.10 6.19
C ARG A 82 12.04 2.02 5.05
N THR A 83 13.21 1.48 5.38
CA THR A 83 14.23 1.06 4.43
C THR A 83 14.11 -0.44 4.19
N TYR A 84 14.06 -0.84 2.92
CA TYR A 84 13.92 -2.23 2.48
C TYR A 84 15.25 -2.70 1.91
N ASP A 85 16.07 -3.32 2.76
CA ASP A 85 17.44 -3.72 2.46
C ASP A 85 18.29 -2.53 1.95
N LYS A 86 18.61 -2.51 0.66
CA LYS A 86 19.39 -1.42 0.03
C LYS A 86 18.52 -0.34 -0.58
N THR A 87 17.20 -0.40 -0.41
CA THR A 87 16.27 0.47 -1.13
C THR A 87 15.44 1.30 -0.15
N ARG A 88 15.38 2.61 -0.37
CA ARG A 88 14.49 3.53 0.36
C ARG A 88 13.59 4.25 -0.61
N ILE A 89 12.32 4.40 -0.24
CA ILE A 89 11.39 5.27 -0.95
C ILE A 89 11.52 6.67 -0.36
N VAL A 90 11.85 7.63 -1.21
CA VAL A 90 11.98 9.05 -0.85
C VAL A 90 10.88 9.83 -1.56
N VAL A 91 10.34 10.83 -0.87
CA VAL A 91 9.32 11.73 -1.41
C VAL A 91 10.04 12.97 -1.90
N ILE A 92 9.82 13.35 -3.15
CA ILE A 92 10.28 14.63 -3.68
C ILE A 92 9.08 15.53 -3.85
N ALA A 93 9.08 16.66 -3.16
CA ALA A 93 8.03 17.68 -3.25
C ALA A 93 8.71 19.04 -3.43
N ASN A 94 8.24 19.83 -4.40
CA ASN A 94 8.83 21.14 -4.75
C ASN A 94 10.36 21.10 -5.00
N GLY A 95 10.87 19.99 -5.53
CA GLY A 95 12.31 19.80 -5.79
C GLY A 95 13.16 19.44 -4.57
N GLU A 96 12.55 19.32 -3.38
CA GLU A 96 13.23 18.96 -2.14
C GLU A 96 12.98 17.50 -1.74
N ASP A 97 14.01 16.87 -1.18
CA ASP A 97 13.89 15.58 -0.52
C ASP A 97 13.14 15.72 0.81
N ARG A 98 11.95 15.15 0.86
CA ARG A 98 11.15 15.04 2.07
C ARG A 98 11.35 13.65 2.68
N SER A 99 11.66 13.63 3.97
CA SER A 99 11.85 12.39 4.72
C SER A 99 10.54 11.67 5.07
N ARG A 100 9.40 12.39 5.05
CA ARG A 100 8.07 11.91 5.46
C ARG A 100 6.97 12.44 4.54
N LEU A 101 5.94 11.62 4.36
CA LEU A 101 4.71 11.99 3.64
C LEU A 101 3.79 12.84 4.52
N THR A 102 3.15 13.84 3.92
CA THR A 102 2.02 14.54 4.54
C THR A 102 0.74 13.70 4.45
N TYR A 103 -0.30 14.07 5.21
CA TYR A 103 -1.58 13.37 5.16
C TYR A 103 -2.18 13.26 3.76
N GLN A 104 -2.25 14.39 3.04
CA GLN A 104 -2.80 14.42 1.70
C GLN A 104 -2.00 13.53 0.73
N GLN A 105 -0.68 13.47 0.88
CA GLN A 105 0.17 12.61 0.04
C GLN A 105 -0.07 11.13 0.34
N SER A 106 -0.15 10.75 1.61
CA SER A 106 -0.47 9.37 2.03
C SER A 106 -1.85 8.94 1.56
N LEU A 107 -2.85 9.82 1.66
CA LEU A 107 -4.20 9.55 1.18
C LEU A 107 -4.24 9.36 -0.34
N LYS A 108 -3.50 10.18 -1.11
CA LYS A 108 -3.39 10.03 -2.57
C LYS A 108 -2.73 8.70 -2.97
N ILE A 109 -1.72 8.26 -2.22
CA ILE A 109 -1.07 6.96 -2.43
C ILE A 109 -2.03 5.83 -2.09
N MET A 110 -2.67 5.90 -0.93
CA MET A 110 -3.65 4.89 -0.51
C MET A 110 -4.79 4.79 -1.53
N TRP A 111 -5.37 5.91 -1.94
CA TRP A 111 -6.42 5.95 -2.95
C TRP A 111 -5.99 5.27 -4.26
N LEU A 112 -4.74 5.50 -4.68
CA LEU A 112 -4.17 4.84 -5.84
C LEU A 112 -4.08 3.31 -5.68
N LEU A 113 -3.63 2.85 -4.50
CA LEU A 113 -3.50 1.43 -4.21
C LEU A 113 -4.87 0.77 -4.12
N ALA A 114 -5.79 1.38 -3.37
CA ALA A 114 -7.15 0.91 -3.17
C ALA A 114 -7.89 0.74 -4.51
N TRP A 115 -7.99 1.78 -5.35
CA TRP A 115 -8.78 1.64 -6.57
C TRP A 115 -8.18 0.59 -7.53
N ARG A 116 -6.85 0.50 -7.60
CA ARG A 116 -6.18 -0.49 -8.47
C ARG A 116 -6.33 -1.90 -7.94
N SER A 117 -6.25 -2.11 -6.63
CA SER A 117 -6.50 -3.42 -6.04
C SER A 117 -7.96 -3.82 -6.21
N THR A 118 -8.92 -2.89 -6.05
CA THR A 118 -10.34 -3.14 -6.32
C THR A 118 -10.58 -3.57 -7.76
N VAL A 119 -10.00 -2.88 -8.74
CA VAL A 119 -10.15 -3.27 -10.16
C VAL A 119 -9.54 -4.63 -10.45
N LEU A 120 -8.36 -4.92 -9.89
CA LEU A 120 -7.74 -6.25 -10.03
C LEU A 120 -8.56 -7.35 -9.34
N ALA A 121 -9.12 -7.06 -8.17
CA ALA A 121 -9.99 -7.98 -7.45
C ALA A 121 -11.29 -8.26 -8.23
N LEU A 122 -11.92 -7.23 -8.80
CA LEU A 122 -13.09 -7.40 -9.66
C LEU A 122 -12.76 -8.21 -10.92
N ALA A 123 -11.63 -7.93 -11.57
CA ALA A 123 -11.19 -8.71 -12.73
C ALA A 123 -10.92 -10.18 -12.36
N ALA A 124 -10.27 -10.43 -11.22
CA ALA A 124 -10.03 -11.77 -10.72
C ALA A 124 -11.33 -12.49 -10.35
N LEU A 125 -12.30 -11.79 -9.75
CA LEU A 125 -13.61 -12.33 -9.41
C LEU A 125 -14.40 -12.70 -10.68
N LEU A 126 -14.36 -11.86 -11.71
CA LEU A 126 -14.97 -12.15 -13.01
C LEU A 126 -14.32 -13.37 -13.68
N ALA A 127 -13.00 -13.45 -13.68
CA ALA A 127 -12.28 -14.60 -14.20
C ALA A 127 -12.63 -15.89 -13.44
N PHE A 128 -12.67 -15.82 -12.11
CA PHE A 128 -13.05 -16.94 -11.25
C PHE A 128 -14.50 -17.38 -11.49
N SER A 129 -15.43 -16.43 -11.60
CA SER A 129 -16.82 -16.70 -11.93
C SER A 129 -16.97 -17.37 -13.31
N ALA A 130 -16.24 -16.91 -14.32
CA ALA A 130 -16.22 -17.52 -15.64
C ALA A 130 -15.68 -18.96 -15.60
N LEU A 131 -14.61 -19.22 -14.85
CA LEU A 131 -14.04 -20.56 -14.67
C LEU A 131 -15.02 -21.50 -13.96
N LEU A 132 -15.71 -21.05 -12.91
CA LEU A 132 -16.72 -21.84 -12.22
C LEU A 132 -17.89 -22.22 -13.16
N LYS A 133 -18.32 -21.26 -13.99
CA LYS A 133 -19.37 -21.49 -14.98
C LYS A 133 -18.93 -22.50 -16.04
N LEU A 134 -17.68 -22.42 -16.51
CA LEU A 134 -17.09 -23.40 -17.44
C LEU A 134 -16.94 -24.79 -16.82
N ALA A 135 -16.64 -24.86 -15.52
CA ALA A 135 -16.55 -26.11 -14.77
C ALA A 135 -17.92 -26.72 -14.41
N GLY A 136 -19.03 -26.13 -14.86
CA GLY A 136 -20.38 -26.63 -14.61
C GLY A 136 -20.84 -26.50 -13.15
N VAL A 137 -20.13 -25.72 -12.33
CA VAL A 137 -20.48 -25.50 -10.93
C VAL A 137 -21.70 -24.59 -10.88
N ARG A 138 -22.88 -25.18 -10.64
CA ARG A 138 -24.07 -24.40 -10.27
C ARG A 138 -23.85 -23.85 -8.88
N THR A 139 -23.83 -22.53 -8.75
CA THR A 139 -23.83 -21.81 -7.47
C THR A 139 -25.17 -22.08 -6.78
N ARG A 140 -25.28 -23.23 -6.12
CA ARG A 140 -26.36 -23.49 -5.16
C ARG A 140 -26.16 -22.56 -3.97
N ASP A 141 -27.27 -22.17 -3.36
CA ASP A 141 -27.35 -21.27 -2.22
C ASP A 141 -26.22 -21.54 -1.24
N LEU A 142 -25.24 -20.63 -1.22
CA LEU A 142 -24.18 -20.66 -0.23
C LEU A 142 -24.87 -20.53 1.13
N PRO A 143 -24.59 -21.42 2.10
CA PRO A 143 -25.20 -21.32 3.41
C PRO A 143 -24.94 -19.91 3.96
N ALA A 144 -25.99 -19.27 4.49
CA ALA A 144 -25.86 -17.98 5.14
C ALA A 144 -24.88 -18.13 6.32
N LEU A 145 -23.64 -17.70 6.11
CA LEU A 145 -22.62 -17.69 7.16
C LEU A 145 -23.03 -16.65 8.21
N GLY A 146 -22.84 -16.98 9.49
CA GLY A 146 -23.09 -16.03 10.57
C GLY A 146 -22.25 -14.74 10.41
N PRO A 147 -22.68 -13.59 10.96
CA PRO A 147 -22.03 -12.29 10.76
C PRO A 147 -20.52 -12.29 11.01
N LEU A 148 -20.08 -12.97 12.08
CA LEU A 148 -18.66 -13.12 12.42
C LEU A 148 -17.87 -13.86 11.34
N LEU A 149 -18.38 -15.01 10.86
CA LEU A 149 -17.70 -15.81 9.83
C LEU A 149 -17.67 -15.08 8.49
N ASN A 150 -18.73 -14.35 8.17
CA ASN A 150 -18.79 -13.51 6.97
C ASN A 150 -17.76 -12.37 7.04
N ALA A 151 -17.72 -11.63 8.15
CA ALA A 151 -16.77 -10.53 8.35
C ALA A 151 -15.31 -11.02 8.35
N LEU A 152 -15.02 -12.15 9.01
CA LEU A 152 -13.70 -12.78 9.00
C LEU A 152 -13.30 -13.24 7.60
N GLY A 153 -14.23 -13.89 6.87
CA GLY A 153 -14.00 -14.33 5.50
C GLY A 153 -13.69 -13.15 4.57
N LEU A 154 -14.47 -12.07 4.68
CA LEU A 154 -14.27 -10.86 3.89
C LEU A 154 -12.92 -10.19 4.20
N SER A 155 -12.60 -10.02 5.48
CA SER A 155 -11.31 -9.43 5.91
C SER A 155 -10.12 -10.28 5.46
N PHE A 156 -10.24 -11.61 5.54
CA PHE A 156 -9.21 -12.53 5.06
C PHE A 156 -9.00 -12.41 3.55
N VAL A 157 -10.08 -12.40 2.77
CA VAL A 157 -10.01 -12.24 1.30
C VAL A 157 -9.43 -10.89 0.93
N ASP A 158 -9.81 -9.81 1.62
CA ASP A 158 -9.26 -8.47 1.36
C ASP A 158 -7.76 -8.38 1.68
N ALA A 159 -7.33 -8.96 2.81
CA ALA A 159 -5.91 -9.04 3.16
C ALA A 159 -5.12 -9.88 2.14
N LEU A 160 -5.66 -11.02 1.72
CA LEU A 160 -5.01 -11.91 0.76
C LEU A 160 -4.89 -11.26 -0.63
N THR A 161 -5.97 -10.65 -1.12
CA THR A 161 -5.96 -9.95 -2.42
C THR A 161 -5.01 -8.77 -2.39
N SER A 162 -4.98 -7.99 -1.30
CA SER A 162 -4.01 -6.91 -1.10
C SER A 162 -2.58 -7.44 -1.13
N LEU A 163 -2.28 -8.54 -0.44
CA LEU A 163 -0.94 -9.14 -0.42
C LEU A 163 -0.51 -9.68 -1.79
N LEU A 164 -1.44 -10.19 -2.60
CA LEU A 164 -1.19 -10.69 -3.95
C LEU A 164 -1.00 -9.56 -4.96
N PHE A 165 -1.80 -8.50 -4.90
CA PHE A 165 -1.80 -7.43 -5.89
C PHE A 165 -0.84 -6.28 -5.58
N PHE A 166 -0.63 -5.92 -4.31
CA PHE A 166 0.25 -4.82 -3.94
C PHE A 166 1.69 -4.96 -4.47
N PRO A 167 2.34 -6.14 -4.47
CA PRO A 167 3.68 -6.31 -5.06
C PRO A 167 3.74 -5.92 -6.54
N VAL A 168 2.65 -6.11 -7.28
CA VAL A 168 2.52 -5.74 -8.70
C VAL A 168 2.23 -4.24 -8.85
N LEU A 169 1.52 -3.64 -7.90
CA LEU A 169 1.13 -2.23 -7.92
C LEU A 169 2.24 -1.28 -7.45
N ILE A 170 3.11 -1.71 -6.53
CA ILE A 170 4.19 -0.90 -5.95
C ILE A 170 5.09 -0.23 -7.01
N PRO A 171 5.58 -0.92 -8.06
CA PRO A 171 6.34 -0.28 -9.13
C PRO A 171 5.55 0.82 -9.84
N GLY A 172 4.25 0.59 -10.08
CA GLY A 172 3.36 1.57 -10.70
C GLY A 172 3.09 2.78 -9.82
N MET A 173 3.03 2.59 -8.50
CA MET A 173 2.93 3.66 -7.51
C MET A 173 4.19 4.53 -7.51
N VAL A 174 5.38 3.92 -7.51
CA VAL A 174 6.64 4.68 -7.51
C VAL A 174 6.84 5.44 -8.82
N ARG A 175 6.48 4.85 -9.97
CA ARG A 175 6.62 5.50 -11.28
C ARG A 175 5.63 6.63 -11.50
N LYS A 176 4.55 6.72 -10.71
CA LYS A 176 3.53 7.74 -10.87
C LYS A 176 4.06 9.09 -10.39
N LYS A 177 3.94 10.12 -11.23
CA LYS A 177 4.06 11.52 -10.81
C LYS A 177 2.73 11.96 -10.23
N PHE A 178 2.70 12.30 -8.95
CA PHE A 178 1.53 12.94 -8.34
C PHE A 178 1.63 14.45 -8.60
N ARG A 179 0.48 15.14 -8.54
CA ARG A 179 0.40 16.58 -8.85
C ARG A 179 1.40 17.44 -8.06
N ASP A 180 1.62 17.10 -6.80
CA ASP A 180 2.42 17.91 -5.86
C ASP A 180 3.69 17.20 -5.36
N PHE A 181 3.91 15.94 -5.76
CA PHE A 181 5.06 15.16 -5.32
C PHE A 181 5.33 13.97 -6.24
N ASN A 182 6.52 13.39 -6.15
CA ASN A 182 6.84 12.11 -6.76
C ASN A 182 7.57 11.21 -5.76
N LEU A 183 7.46 9.91 -5.98
CA LEU A 183 8.19 8.92 -5.21
C LEU A 183 9.43 8.52 -6.01
N GLU A 184 10.57 8.42 -5.33
CA GLU A 184 11.80 7.91 -5.92
C GLU A 184 12.35 6.76 -5.10
N LEU A 185 12.86 5.75 -5.80
CA LEU A 185 13.64 4.68 -5.19
C LEU A 185 15.09 5.12 -5.17
N ARG A 186 15.66 5.23 -3.97
CA ARG A 186 17.08 5.52 -3.78
C ARG A 186 17.77 4.32 -3.17
N SER A 187 18.93 3.99 -3.71
CA SER A 187 19.81 3.01 -3.10
C SER A 187 20.45 3.62 -1.85
N THR A 188 20.32 2.96 -0.70
CA THR A 188 20.96 3.31 0.57
C THR A 188 22.45 2.94 0.57
N MET A 189 23.11 2.88 -0.60
CA MET A 189 24.55 2.70 -0.66
C MET A 189 25.19 3.93 0.00
N ARG A 190 25.61 3.75 1.27
CA ARG A 190 26.45 4.71 1.99
C ARG A 190 27.58 5.09 1.05
N SER A 191 27.69 6.38 0.70
CA SER A 191 28.97 6.89 0.25
C SER A 191 29.91 6.70 1.45
N ILE A 192 30.72 5.64 1.40
CA ILE A 192 31.91 5.56 2.24
C ILE A 192 32.77 6.71 1.74
N THR A 193 32.64 7.86 2.41
CA THR A 193 33.56 8.97 2.27
C THR A 193 34.90 8.42 2.72
N ARG A 194 35.76 8.06 1.76
CA ARG A 194 37.19 7.85 2.00
C ARG A 194 37.70 9.11 2.69
N LYS A 195 38.14 8.97 3.93
CA LYS A 195 39.18 9.83 4.49
C LYS A 195 40.51 9.11 4.25
#